data_AF-A0A318K8P0-F1
#
_entry.id   AF-A0A318K8P0-F1
#
_cell.length_a   1.000
_cell.length_b   1.000
_cell.length_c   1.000
_cell.angle_alpha   90.00
_cell.angle_beta   90.00
_cell.angle_gamma   90.00
#
_symmetry.space_group_name_H-M   'P 1'
#
loop_
_entity.id
_entity.type
_entity.pdbx_description
1 polymer ?
#
loop_
_entity_poly.entity_id
_entity_poly.type
_entity_poly.pdbx_seq_one_letter_code
_entity_poly.pdbx_strand_id
1 'polypeptide(L)'
;MIVILTALNVEQDAVLEHLVDTTVHEHAKGTLFDVGAVVGHPGHRVAVGVTGAGTTTAAALTERARAEFSPSVMMFVGVAGGLRSELGIGDVVVATKVHSYQGGRSEGDEFLVRPRSWELSHRLDQRARRLCRKDGWYDWLSKHARAAEPKVAFAPIAVGDVVLDSTTSELARRIRMSFNDAVAAEMEGSGFAHAAALADQVPAVVVRGISDHADGAKASRDRAGSQLMAARNAAAFAVALAVSLEPQPDSTAQSPWPTSSLPPIYNTITARDHATVDKQIGVQINGGRK
;
A
#
# COMPACT_ATOMS: atom_id res chain seq x y z
N MET A 1 -12.47 5.94 3.92
CA MET A 1 -11.77 4.84 4.62
C MET A 1 -10.36 4.65 4.06
N ILE A 2 -9.39 4.36 4.93
CA ILE A 2 -8.02 3.94 4.58
C ILE A 2 -7.86 2.47 4.96
N VAL A 3 -7.15 1.69 4.15
CA VAL A 3 -6.79 0.30 4.48
C VAL A 3 -5.28 0.21 4.71
N ILE A 4 -4.87 -0.41 5.80
CA ILE A 4 -3.48 -0.75 6.11
C ILE A 4 -3.35 -2.27 6.13
N LEU A 5 -2.44 -2.80 5.31
CA LEU A 5 -2.09 -4.22 5.31
C LEU A 5 -0.70 -4.40 5.90
N THR A 6 -0.53 -5.47 6.67
CA THR A 6 0.74 -5.87 7.26
C THR A 6 1.00 -7.33 6.97
N ALA A 7 2.24 -7.80 7.10
CA ALA A 7 2.59 -9.20 6.87
C ALA A 7 2.56 -10.02 8.16
N LEU A 8 2.96 -9.42 9.28
CA LEU A 8 3.18 -10.08 10.57
C LEU A 8 2.33 -9.47 11.69
N ASN A 9 2.02 -10.26 12.72
CA ASN A 9 1.27 -9.78 13.88
C ASN A 9 1.96 -8.63 14.60
N VAL A 10 3.29 -8.67 14.75
CA VAL A 10 4.06 -7.55 15.37
C VAL A 10 3.90 -6.23 14.61
N GLU A 11 3.69 -6.30 13.30
CA GLU A 11 3.45 -5.14 12.45
C GLU A 11 2.00 -4.66 12.55
N GLN A 12 1.04 -5.59 12.64
CA GLN A 12 -0.36 -5.27 12.92
C GLN A 12 -0.49 -4.58 14.28
N ASP A 13 0.05 -5.19 15.33
CA ASP A 13 0.02 -4.67 16.70
C ASP A 13 0.56 -3.24 16.75
N ALA A 14 1.68 -2.98 16.06
CA ALA A 14 2.27 -1.65 15.96
C ALA A 14 1.32 -0.61 15.33
N VAL A 15 0.48 -1.00 14.35
CA VAL A 15 -0.55 -0.11 13.79
C VAL A 15 -1.71 0.07 14.77
N LEU A 16 -2.15 -1.02 15.42
CA LEU A 16 -3.27 -1.01 16.37
C LEU A 16 -2.99 -0.18 17.62
N GLU A 17 -1.72 -0.02 18.03
CA GLU A 17 -1.29 0.89 19.10
C GLU A 17 -1.75 2.36 18.87
N HIS A 18 -2.06 2.73 17.62
CA HIS A 18 -2.53 4.07 17.26
C HIS A 18 -4.04 4.18 17.04
N LEU A 19 -4.80 3.10 17.22
CA LEU A 19 -6.24 3.07 16.98
C LEU A 19 -7.02 2.99 18.30
N VAL A 20 -8.24 3.53 18.26
CA VAL A 20 -9.26 3.45 19.31
C VAL A 20 -10.57 2.97 18.73
N ASP A 21 -11.47 2.53 19.62
CA ASP A 21 -12.79 2.00 19.26
C ASP A 21 -12.71 0.88 18.22
N THR A 22 -11.69 0.04 18.37
CA THR A 22 -11.36 -1.03 17.44
C THR A 22 -12.35 -2.17 17.56
N THR A 23 -12.91 -2.59 16.42
CA THR A 23 -13.82 -3.74 16.32
C THR A 23 -13.34 -4.70 15.24
N VAL A 24 -13.51 -6.00 15.47
CA VAL A 24 -13.22 -7.01 14.46
C VAL A 24 -14.33 -7.01 13.41
N HIS A 25 -13.93 -6.88 12.15
CA HIS A 25 -14.75 -7.04 10.96
C HIS A 25 -14.39 -8.35 10.27
N GLU A 26 -15.33 -9.30 10.23
CA GLU A 26 -15.15 -10.57 9.55
C GLU A 26 -15.72 -10.50 8.13
N HIS A 27 -14.85 -10.55 7.14
CA HIS A 27 -15.24 -10.66 5.73
C HIS A 27 -15.93 -12.02 5.49
N ALA A 28 -16.91 -12.07 4.56
CA ALA A 28 -17.71 -13.27 4.25
C ALA A 28 -16.93 -14.53 3.80
N LYS A 29 -15.61 -14.41 3.60
CA LYS A 29 -14.67 -15.51 3.28
C LYS A 29 -13.67 -15.79 4.41
N GLY A 30 -13.95 -15.32 5.62
CA GLY A 30 -13.17 -15.61 6.84
C GLY A 30 -11.91 -14.75 7.04
N THR A 31 -11.69 -13.71 6.24
CA THR A 31 -10.59 -12.76 6.51
C THR A 31 -11.02 -11.78 7.58
N LEU A 32 -10.21 -11.63 8.61
CA LEU A 32 -10.45 -10.70 9.70
C LEU A 32 -9.72 -9.39 9.44
N PHE A 33 -10.40 -8.29 9.74
CA PHE A 33 -9.85 -6.95 9.75
C PHE A 33 -10.16 -6.29 11.08
N ASP A 34 -9.22 -5.56 11.66
CA ASP A 34 -9.47 -4.67 12.78
C ASP A 34 -9.83 -3.30 12.24
N VAL A 35 -11.00 -2.78 12.59
CA VAL A 35 -11.47 -1.49 12.13
C VAL A 35 -11.61 -0.54 13.31
N GLY A 36 -10.89 0.58 13.28
CA GLY A 36 -10.90 1.58 14.34
C GLY A 36 -10.71 2.99 13.80
N ALA A 37 -10.72 3.96 14.70
CA ALA A 37 -10.36 5.35 14.40
C ALA A 37 -8.96 5.66 14.92
N VAL A 38 -8.21 6.51 14.23
CA VAL A 38 -6.91 6.96 14.74
C VAL A 38 -7.09 7.78 16.02
N VAL A 39 -6.25 7.54 17.04
CA VAL A 39 -6.29 8.26 18.32
C VAL A 39 -6.32 9.78 18.08
N GLY A 40 -7.27 10.48 18.72
CA GLY A 40 -7.42 11.94 18.56
C GLY A 40 -7.95 12.40 17.18
N HIS A 41 -8.22 11.49 16.25
CA HIS A 41 -8.67 11.77 14.89
C HIS A 41 -9.87 10.87 14.50
N PRO A 42 -11.06 11.08 15.12
CA PRO A 42 -12.23 10.21 14.93
C PRO A 42 -12.74 10.14 13.48
N GLY A 43 -12.46 11.16 12.65
CA GLY A 43 -12.78 11.18 11.22
C GLY A 43 -11.86 10.33 10.34
N HIS A 44 -10.77 9.80 10.89
CA HIS A 44 -9.79 8.99 10.17
C HIS A 44 -9.93 7.52 10.58
N ARG A 45 -10.91 6.84 9.97
CA ARG A 45 -11.10 5.40 10.13
C ARG A 45 -10.11 4.60 9.29
N VAL A 46 -9.59 3.53 9.88
CA VAL A 46 -8.60 2.62 9.29
C VAL A 46 -9.09 1.19 9.48
N ALA A 47 -9.04 0.40 8.40
CA ALA A 47 -9.15 -1.05 8.45
C ALA A 47 -7.75 -1.67 8.34
N VAL A 48 -7.38 -2.52 9.29
CA VAL A 48 -6.07 -3.17 9.38
C VAL A 48 -6.24 -4.67 9.12
N GLY A 49 -5.42 -5.26 8.25
CA GLY A 49 -5.45 -6.69 7.98
C GLY A 49 -4.06 -7.30 7.82
N VAL A 50 -3.92 -8.58 8.20
CA VAL A 50 -2.66 -9.33 8.07
C VAL A 50 -2.70 -10.22 6.84
N THR A 51 -1.68 -10.11 6.00
CA THR A 51 -1.58 -10.90 4.77
C THR A 51 -0.78 -12.19 4.92
N GLY A 52 0.06 -12.28 5.94
CA GLY A 52 1.15 -13.24 5.95
C GLY A 52 2.26 -12.83 4.96
N ALA A 53 3.36 -13.58 5.00
CA ALA A 53 4.51 -13.32 4.16
C ALA A 53 4.30 -13.78 2.71
N GLY A 54 4.88 -13.04 1.77
CA GLY A 54 4.93 -13.40 0.36
C GLY A 54 3.95 -12.63 -0.54
N THR A 55 4.39 -12.41 -1.77
CA THR A 55 3.75 -11.56 -2.77
C THR A 55 2.39 -12.09 -3.22
N THR A 56 2.21 -13.42 -3.33
CA THR A 56 0.95 -14.01 -3.80
C THR A 56 -0.19 -13.76 -2.81
N THR A 57 0.04 -14.02 -1.53
CA THR A 57 -0.99 -13.82 -0.49
C THR A 57 -1.25 -12.33 -0.27
N ALA A 58 -0.20 -11.50 -0.30
CA ALA A 58 -0.33 -10.05 -0.27
C ALA A 58 -1.22 -9.52 -1.40
N ALA A 59 -1.03 -9.98 -2.65
CA ALA A 59 -1.87 -9.59 -3.78
C ALA A 59 -3.35 -9.98 -3.58
N ALA A 60 -3.60 -11.24 -3.21
CA ALA A 60 -4.96 -11.75 -3.03
C ALA A 60 -5.73 -11.01 -1.92
N LEU A 61 -5.07 -10.73 -0.79
CA LEU A 61 -5.70 -10.03 0.34
C LEU A 61 -5.79 -8.52 0.14
N THR A 62 -4.90 -7.94 -0.66
CA THR A 62 -5.04 -6.56 -1.13
C THR A 62 -6.32 -6.41 -1.95
N GLU A 63 -6.55 -7.29 -2.94
CA GLU A 63 -7.76 -7.23 -3.74
C GLU A 63 -9.02 -7.48 -2.90
N ARG A 64 -8.97 -8.41 -1.94
CA ARG A 64 -10.08 -8.66 -1.01
C ARG A 64 -10.40 -7.44 -0.16
N ALA A 65 -9.40 -6.82 0.47
CA ALA A 65 -9.59 -5.64 1.29
C ALA A 65 -10.09 -4.45 0.46
N ARG A 66 -9.59 -4.31 -0.78
CA ARG A 66 -10.05 -3.29 -1.71
C ARG A 66 -11.52 -3.47 -2.07
N ALA A 67 -11.93 -4.68 -2.44
CA ALA A 67 -13.31 -4.99 -2.78
C ALA A 67 -14.26 -4.80 -1.58
N GLU A 68 -13.80 -5.16 -0.38
CA GLU A 68 -14.60 -5.03 0.85
C GLU A 68 -14.79 -3.58 1.28
N PHE A 69 -13.72 -2.77 1.30
CA PHE A 69 -13.75 -1.45 1.93
C PHE A 69 -13.79 -0.28 0.95
N SER A 70 -13.62 -0.53 -0.36
CA SER A 70 -13.49 0.51 -1.39
C SER A 70 -12.60 1.69 -0.93
N PRO A 71 -11.34 1.43 -0.51
CA PRO A 71 -10.52 2.41 0.19
C PRO A 71 -10.10 3.56 -0.71
N SER A 72 -9.98 4.74 -0.12
CA SER A 72 -9.44 5.93 -0.80
C SER A 72 -7.92 5.89 -0.95
N VAL A 73 -7.25 5.18 -0.05
CA VAL A 73 -5.80 4.92 -0.04
C VAL A 73 -5.57 3.56 0.60
N MET A 74 -4.62 2.80 0.05
CA MET A 74 -4.10 1.60 0.67
C MET A 74 -2.65 1.80 1.10
N MET A 75 -2.26 1.22 2.23
CA MET A 75 -0.88 1.24 2.70
C MET A 75 -0.45 -0.18 3.02
N PHE A 76 0.79 -0.52 2.70
CA PHE A 76 1.41 -1.74 3.20
C PHE A 76 2.52 -1.36 4.17
N VAL A 77 2.37 -1.75 5.43
CA VAL A 77 3.23 -1.34 6.55
C VAL A 77 3.91 -2.57 7.14
N GLY A 78 5.18 -2.44 7.55
CA GLY A 78 5.92 -3.57 8.09
C GLY A 78 7.42 -3.32 8.15
N VAL A 79 8.21 -4.39 8.23
CA VAL A 79 9.67 -4.32 8.34
C VAL A 79 10.39 -4.72 7.06
N ALA A 80 11.63 -4.28 6.90
CA ALA A 80 12.51 -4.65 5.79
C ALA A 80 13.98 -4.75 6.23
N GLY A 81 14.77 -5.50 5.46
CA GLY A 81 16.22 -5.49 5.58
C GLY A 81 16.83 -4.34 4.78
N GLY A 82 17.74 -3.58 5.38
CA GLY A 82 18.47 -2.49 4.72
C GLY A 82 19.57 -3.03 3.82
N LEU A 83 19.66 -2.51 2.60
CA LEU A 83 20.68 -2.88 1.60
C LEU A 83 21.85 -1.89 1.54
N ARG A 84 21.80 -0.83 2.36
CA ARG A 84 22.70 0.33 2.34
C ARG A 84 23.22 0.63 3.73
N SER A 85 24.50 1.00 3.81
CA SER A 85 25.18 1.37 5.04
C SER A 85 24.62 2.64 5.69
N GLU A 86 23.96 3.50 4.90
CA GLU A 86 23.44 4.78 5.39
C GLU A 86 22.12 4.63 6.16
N LEU A 87 21.42 3.50 6.02
CA LEU A 87 20.20 3.21 6.75
C LEU A 87 20.54 2.63 8.12
N GLY A 88 20.03 3.24 9.19
CA GLY A 88 20.08 2.72 10.54
C GLY A 88 18.92 1.80 10.88
N ILE A 89 19.09 0.95 11.89
CA ILE A 89 17.97 0.17 12.45
C ILE A 89 16.93 1.13 13.02
N GLY A 90 15.66 0.93 12.65
CA GLY A 90 14.56 1.81 13.03
C GLY A 90 14.31 2.98 12.07
N ASP A 91 15.18 3.23 11.09
CA ASP A 91 14.88 4.16 10.00
C ASP A 91 13.66 3.68 9.21
N VAL A 92 12.92 4.63 8.64
CA VAL A 92 11.74 4.38 7.82
C VAL A 92 12.08 4.59 6.36
N VAL A 93 11.70 3.64 5.51
CA VAL A 93 11.75 3.75 4.06
C VAL A 93 10.33 3.85 3.52
N VAL A 94 10.01 4.97 2.87
CA VAL A 94 8.80 5.12 2.06
C VAL A 94 9.18 4.75 0.63
N ALA A 95 8.59 3.67 0.12
CA ALA A 95 8.93 3.17 -1.20
C ALA A 95 8.49 4.19 -2.27
N THR A 96 9.44 4.84 -2.94
CA THR A 96 9.15 5.65 -4.14
C THR A 96 8.86 4.76 -5.35
N LYS A 97 9.41 3.55 -5.31
CA LYS A 97 9.24 2.52 -6.32
C LYS A 97 9.38 1.15 -5.67
N VAL A 98 8.56 0.20 -6.10
CA VAL A 98 8.61 -1.19 -5.67
C VAL A 98 9.10 -2.03 -6.82
N HIS A 99 10.26 -2.69 -6.67
CA HIS A 99 10.86 -3.54 -7.70
C HIS A 99 10.59 -5.03 -7.42
N SER A 100 9.91 -5.73 -8.32
CA SER A 100 9.87 -7.20 -8.29
C SER A 100 11.14 -7.76 -8.92
N TYR A 101 12.01 -8.38 -8.12
CA TYR A 101 13.31 -8.87 -8.60
C TYR A 101 13.29 -10.33 -9.12
N GLN A 102 12.21 -11.07 -8.88
CA GLN A 102 12.15 -12.51 -9.19
C GLN A 102 11.78 -12.81 -10.64
N GLY A 103 11.32 -11.82 -11.41
CA GLY A 103 10.97 -12.00 -12.82
C GLY A 103 12.21 -12.07 -13.72
N GLY A 104 12.30 -13.10 -14.57
CA GLY A 104 13.39 -13.24 -15.53
C GLY A 104 13.32 -14.53 -16.35
N ARG A 105 14.34 -14.75 -17.18
CA ARG A 105 14.60 -16.01 -17.89
C ARG A 105 15.85 -16.65 -17.30
N SER A 106 15.78 -17.94 -16.99
CA SER A 106 16.97 -18.75 -16.69
C SER A 106 17.52 -19.32 -18.00
N GLU A 107 18.78 -19.03 -18.33
CA GLU A 107 19.44 -19.46 -19.56
C GLU A 107 20.88 -19.86 -19.24
N GLY A 108 21.17 -21.17 -19.24
CA GLY A 108 22.44 -21.70 -18.72
C GLY A 108 22.64 -21.32 -17.25
N ASP A 109 23.82 -20.80 -16.93
CA ASP A 109 24.19 -20.29 -15.60
C ASP A 109 23.79 -18.81 -15.39
N GLU A 110 23.10 -18.20 -16.35
CA GLU A 110 22.67 -16.81 -16.29
C GLU A 110 21.18 -16.65 -15.96
N PHE A 111 20.85 -15.57 -15.26
CA PHE A 111 19.48 -15.13 -15.04
C PHE A 111 19.27 -13.75 -15.67
N LEU A 112 18.58 -13.75 -16.80
CA LEU A 112 18.24 -12.54 -17.55
C LEU A 112 17.02 -11.88 -16.89
N VAL A 113 17.27 -10.85 -16.08
CA VAL A 113 16.24 -10.14 -15.33
C VAL A 113 15.21 -9.49 -16.26
N ARG A 114 13.94 -9.54 -15.84
CA ARG A 114 12.82 -8.83 -16.48
C ARG A 114 12.14 -7.95 -15.44
N PRO A 115 12.70 -6.76 -15.17
CA PRO A 115 12.20 -5.87 -14.12
C PRO A 115 10.72 -5.56 -14.29
N ARG A 116 9.96 -5.67 -13.19
CA ARG A 116 8.65 -5.05 -13.06
C ARG A 116 8.67 -4.12 -11.86
N SER A 117 8.13 -2.92 -12.04
CA SER A 117 8.16 -1.89 -11.01
C SER A 117 6.85 -1.13 -10.93
N TRP A 118 6.49 -0.71 -9.72
CA TRP A 118 5.33 0.13 -9.45
C TRP A 118 5.80 1.40 -8.74
N GLU A 119 5.37 2.56 -9.25
CA GLU A 119 5.73 3.84 -8.66
C GLU A 119 4.71 4.29 -7.62
N LEU A 120 5.20 5.02 -6.61
CA LEU A 120 4.35 5.69 -5.65
C LEU A 120 3.48 6.74 -6.35
N SER A 121 2.19 6.78 -6.03
CA SER A 121 1.31 7.81 -6.58
C SER A 121 1.81 9.22 -6.24
N HIS A 122 1.78 10.14 -7.21
CA HIS A 122 2.30 11.49 -7.04
C HIS A 122 1.69 12.23 -5.84
N ARG A 123 0.37 12.09 -5.61
CA ARG A 123 -0.32 12.71 -4.47
C ARG A 123 0.22 12.21 -3.13
N LEU A 124 0.44 10.89 -2.99
CA LEU A 124 0.98 10.31 -1.76
C LEU A 124 2.45 10.67 -1.56
N ASP A 125 3.26 10.68 -2.62
CA ASP A 125 4.66 11.13 -2.56
C ASP A 125 4.76 12.58 -2.04
N GLN A 126 4.00 13.51 -2.63
CA GLN A 126 3.98 14.91 -2.19
C GLN A 126 3.53 15.05 -0.74
N ARG A 127 2.50 14.30 -0.32
CA ARG A 127 1.99 14.36 1.05
C ARG A 127 2.99 13.81 2.06
N ALA A 128 3.59 12.65 1.78
CA ALA A 128 4.55 11.99 2.65
C ALA A 128 5.84 12.82 2.79
N ARG A 129 6.36 13.40 1.69
CA ARG A 129 7.51 14.31 1.76
C ARG A 129 7.22 15.57 2.56
N ARG A 130 6.02 16.15 2.42
CA ARG A 130 5.60 17.32 3.20
C ARG A 130 5.46 17.00 4.70
N LEU A 131 4.95 15.82 5.03
CA LEU A 131 4.86 15.32 6.41
C LEU A 131 6.26 15.20 7.02
N CYS A 132 7.19 14.55 6.31
CA CYS A 132 8.56 14.37 6.75
C CYS A 132 9.28 15.71 6.98
N ARG A 133 9.14 16.69 6.07
CA ARG A 133 9.80 18.01 6.20
C ARG A 133 9.36 18.84 7.40
N LYS A 134 8.18 18.55 7.96
CA LYS A 134 7.64 19.27 9.12
C LYS A 134 7.89 18.52 10.43
N ASP A 135 8.62 17.42 10.37
CA ASP A 135 8.78 16.46 11.46
C ASP A 135 7.44 16.01 12.08
N GLY A 136 6.34 16.14 11.33
CA GLY A 136 4.98 15.95 11.85
C GLY A 136 4.65 14.50 12.19
N TRP A 137 5.54 13.57 11.85
CA TRP A 137 5.45 12.17 12.21
C TRP A 137 6.18 11.84 13.54
N TYR A 138 7.09 12.70 14.01
CA TYR A 138 7.82 12.48 15.27
C TYR A 138 6.90 12.50 16.50
N ASP A 139 5.76 13.19 16.42
CA ASP A 139 4.76 13.20 17.49
C ASP A 139 4.01 11.87 17.61
N TRP A 140 4.12 11.01 16.59
CA TRP A 140 3.56 9.66 16.57
C TRP A 140 4.54 8.61 17.09
N LEU A 141 5.82 8.98 17.29
CA LEU A 141 6.82 8.09 17.84
C LEU A 141 6.66 7.95 19.37
N SER A 142 7.00 6.77 19.89
CA SER A 142 7.23 6.61 21.32
C SER A 142 8.37 7.54 21.78
N LYS A 143 8.39 7.93 23.06
CA LYS A 143 9.46 8.78 23.62
C LYS A 143 10.87 8.22 23.36
N HIS A 144 11.02 6.90 23.47
CA HIS A 144 12.29 6.23 23.23
C HIS A 144 12.68 6.27 21.75
N ALA A 145 11.74 5.96 20.84
CA ALA A 145 11.99 6.03 19.41
C ALA A 145 12.30 7.46 18.95
N ARG A 146 11.60 8.46 19.49
CA ARG A 146 11.86 9.88 19.21
C ARG A 146 13.29 10.29 19.59
N ALA A 147 13.81 9.80 20.71
CA ALA A 147 15.17 10.07 21.17
C ALA A 147 16.25 9.41 20.30
N ALA A 148 15.90 8.35 19.56
CA ALA A 148 16.80 7.71 18.59
C ALA A 148 16.86 8.48 17.24
N GLU A 149 16.03 9.50 17.06
CA GLU A 149 15.97 10.35 15.85
C GLU A 149 15.98 9.56 14.53
N PRO A 150 15.04 8.60 14.36
CA PRO A 150 14.98 7.79 13.14
C PRO A 150 14.76 8.67 11.92
N LYS A 151 15.42 8.32 10.82
CA LYS A 151 15.34 9.06 9.56
C LYS A 151 14.31 8.45 8.64
N VAL A 152 13.82 9.25 7.70
CA VAL A 152 12.95 8.79 6.62
C VAL A 152 13.69 8.88 5.29
N ALA A 153 13.83 7.75 4.61
CA ALA A 153 14.33 7.66 3.25
C ALA A 153 13.17 7.48 2.26
N PHE A 154 13.17 8.26 1.18
CA PHE A 154 12.26 8.09 0.06
C PHE A 154 13.03 7.44 -1.09
N ALA A 155 12.92 6.12 -1.22
CA ALA A 155 13.75 5.37 -2.15
C ALA A 155 13.11 4.04 -2.59
N PRO A 156 13.62 3.40 -3.66
CA PRO A 156 13.12 2.11 -4.11
C PRO A 156 13.34 0.95 -3.12
N ILE A 157 12.43 -0.02 -3.13
CA ILE A 157 12.50 -1.27 -2.35
C ILE A 157 12.48 -2.47 -3.30
N ALA A 158 13.37 -3.43 -3.09
CA ALA A 158 13.44 -4.68 -3.83
C ALA A 158 12.56 -5.75 -3.16
N VAL A 159 11.76 -6.47 -3.95
CA VAL A 159 10.73 -7.38 -3.44
C VAL A 159 10.75 -8.74 -4.12
N GLY A 160 10.64 -9.78 -3.31
CA GLY A 160 10.38 -11.15 -3.75
C GLY A 160 10.20 -12.11 -2.59
N ASP A 161 9.74 -13.31 -2.89
CA ASP A 161 9.42 -14.36 -1.91
C ASP A 161 10.68 -15.08 -1.35
N VAL A 162 11.76 -14.33 -1.09
CA VAL A 162 13.01 -14.87 -0.51
C VAL A 162 13.51 -13.92 0.58
N VAL A 163 13.76 -14.45 1.78
CA VAL A 163 14.48 -13.71 2.81
C VAL A 163 15.92 -13.51 2.37
N LEU A 164 16.31 -12.27 2.12
CA LEU A 164 17.70 -11.92 1.86
C LEU A 164 18.45 -11.76 3.17
N ASP A 165 19.34 -12.70 3.48
CA ASP A 165 20.15 -12.70 4.72
C ASP A 165 21.64 -12.92 4.42
N SER A 166 22.12 -12.35 3.32
CA SER A 166 23.54 -12.37 2.93
C SER A 166 23.82 -11.30 1.89
N THR A 167 24.83 -10.46 2.15
CA THR A 167 25.27 -9.37 1.25
C THR A 167 26.09 -9.84 0.04
N THR A 168 26.52 -11.11 0.05
CA THR A 168 27.41 -11.73 -0.95
C THR A 168 26.76 -12.87 -1.72
N SER A 169 25.54 -13.28 -1.35
CA SER A 169 24.76 -14.27 -2.09
C SER A 169 24.54 -13.89 -3.55
N GLU A 170 24.29 -14.89 -4.40
CA GLU A 170 23.95 -14.66 -5.80
C GLU A 170 22.73 -13.74 -5.95
N LEU A 171 21.75 -13.87 -5.05
CA LEU A 171 20.59 -12.98 -5.01
C LEU A 171 20.98 -11.54 -4.66
N ALA A 172 21.81 -11.32 -3.63
CA ALA A 172 22.30 -9.98 -3.29
C ALA A 172 23.08 -9.35 -4.44
N ARG A 173 23.94 -10.13 -5.12
CA ARG A 173 24.68 -9.67 -6.29
C ARG A 173 23.73 -9.27 -7.42
N ARG A 174 22.71 -10.08 -7.70
CA ARG A 174 21.70 -9.77 -8.71
C ARG A 174 20.90 -8.51 -8.39
N ILE A 175 20.42 -8.36 -7.15
CA ILE A 175 19.72 -7.15 -6.70
C ILE A 175 20.63 -5.93 -6.88
N ARG A 176 21.88 -6.01 -6.44
CA ARG A 176 22.86 -4.92 -6.58
C ARG A 176 23.16 -4.55 -8.03
N MET A 177 23.17 -5.51 -8.94
CA MET A 177 23.48 -5.27 -10.36
C MET A 177 22.27 -4.79 -11.17
N SER A 178 21.06 -5.25 -10.84
CA SER A 178 19.85 -5.02 -11.65
C SER A 178 18.89 -3.99 -11.06
N PHE A 179 18.98 -3.73 -9.76
CA PHE A 179 18.12 -2.83 -8.99
C PHE A 179 18.98 -1.99 -8.03
N ASN A 180 20.03 -1.39 -8.59
CA ASN A 180 21.10 -0.74 -7.85
C ASN A 180 20.69 0.57 -7.13
N ASP A 181 19.46 1.03 -7.33
CA ASP A 181 18.82 2.13 -6.63
C ASP A 181 17.99 1.66 -5.41
N ALA A 182 17.74 0.36 -5.28
CA ALA A 182 17.05 -0.19 -4.11
C ALA A 182 17.87 0.00 -2.82
N VAL A 183 17.18 0.41 -1.76
CA VAL A 183 17.79 0.64 -0.44
C VAL A 183 17.34 -0.35 0.62
N ALA A 184 16.25 -1.08 0.38
CA ALA A 184 15.74 -2.10 1.29
C ALA A 184 15.21 -3.31 0.51
N ALA A 185 15.08 -4.45 1.19
CA ALA A 185 14.47 -5.67 0.68
C ALA A 185 13.39 -6.23 1.61
N GLU A 186 12.27 -6.66 1.04
CA GLU A 186 11.11 -7.25 1.74
C GLU A 186 10.35 -8.22 0.82
N MET A 187 9.20 -8.75 1.26
CA MET A 187 8.60 -9.95 0.65
C MET A 187 7.15 -9.79 0.16
N GLU A 188 6.51 -8.63 0.32
CA GLU A 188 5.07 -8.48 0.05
C GLU A 188 4.71 -7.37 -0.93
N GLY A 189 5.49 -6.28 -0.92
CA GLY A 189 5.15 -5.00 -1.53
C GLY A 189 4.82 -5.08 -3.02
N SER A 190 5.43 -5.98 -3.78
CA SER A 190 5.17 -6.13 -5.21
C SER A 190 3.81 -6.79 -5.50
N GLY A 191 3.37 -7.73 -4.66
CA GLY A 191 2.03 -8.31 -4.74
C GLY A 191 0.95 -7.28 -4.40
N PHE A 192 1.16 -6.55 -3.30
CA PHE A 192 0.32 -5.42 -2.91
C PHE A 192 0.22 -4.35 -3.99
N ALA A 193 1.36 -3.86 -4.48
CA ALA A 193 1.40 -2.81 -5.49
C ALA A 193 0.78 -3.27 -6.82
N HIS A 194 0.97 -4.54 -7.19
CA HIS A 194 0.34 -5.13 -8.37
C HIS A 194 -1.18 -5.16 -8.25
N ALA A 195 -1.73 -5.65 -7.13
CA ALA A 195 -3.17 -5.69 -6.91
C ALA A 195 -3.80 -4.28 -6.87
N ALA A 196 -3.16 -3.33 -6.19
CA ALA A 196 -3.61 -1.94 -6.16
C ALA A 196 -3.62 -1.30 -7.56
N ALA A 197 -2.63 -1.62 -8.40
CA ALA A 197 -2.53 -1.09 -9.76
C ALA A 197 -3.55 -1.70 -10.74
N LEU A 198 -3.98 -2.95 -10.55
CA LEU A 198 -4.97 -3.60 -11.42
C LEU A 198 -6.38 -3.01 -11.32
N ALA A 199 -6.70 -2.41 -10.18
CA ALA A 199 -8.05 -1.96 -9.85
C ALA A 199 -8.25 -0.45 -10.04
N ASP A 200 -8.19 0.01 -11.30
CA ASP A 200 -8.28 1.44 -11.68
C ASP A 200 -7.32 2.36 -10.89
N GLN A 201 -6.22 1.78 -10.38
CA GLN A 201 -5.16 2.43 -9.61
C GLN A 201 -5.63 3.11 -8.30
N VAL A 202 -6.02 2.31 -7.30
CA VAL A 202 -6.18 2.84 -5.94
C VAL A 202 -4.81 3.40 -5.46
N PRO A 203 -4.74 4.66 -4.98
CA PRO A 203 -3.49 5.20 -4.48
C PRO A 203 -2.90 4.33 -3.37
N ALA A 204 -1.68 3.86 -3.59
CA ALA A 204 -1.02 2.90 -2.71
C ALA A 204 0.38 3.36 -2.31
N VAL A 205 0.81 3.00 -1.10
CA VAL A 205 2.16 3.28 -0.58
C VAL A 205 2.69 2.09 0.23
N VAL A 206 3.97 1.78 0.09
CA VAL A 206 4.67 0.81 0.95
C VAL A 206 5.56 1.59 1.92
N VAL A 207 5.41 1.33 3.22
CA VAL A 207 6.18 1.95 4.29
C VAL A 207 6.85 0.84 5.09
N ARG A 208 8.18 0.89 5.19
CA ARG A 208 8.99 -0.13 5.85
C ARG A 208 9.88 0.46 6.93
N GLY A 209 9.94 -0.18 8.08
CA GLY A 209 10.97 0.10 9.09
C GLY A 209 12.15 -0.84 8.89
N ILE A 210 13.39 -0.36 9.05
CA ILE A 210 14.58 -1.19 8.90
C ILE A 210 14.83 -2.03 10.16
N SER A 211 14.67 -3.35 10.06
CA SER A 211 14.85 -4.31 11.17
C SER A 211 16.25 -4.92 11.24
N ASP A 212 16.94 -4.99 10.11
CA ASP A 212 18.25 -5.61 9.93
C ASP A 212 18.94 -5.06 8.66
N HIS A 213 20.15 -5.53 8.35
CA HIS A 213 20.95 -5.13 7.18
C HIS A 213 21.14 -6.24 6.13
N ALA A 214 20.29 -7.27 6.12
CA ALA A 214 20.33 -8.38 5.17
C ALA A 214 21.72 -9.05 5.05
N ASP A 215 22.43 -9.19 6.18
CA ASP A 215 23.85 -9.51 6.27
C ASP A 215 24.17 -10.82 7.02
N GLY A 216 23.16 -11.65 7.29
CA GLY A 216 23.32 -12.91 8.03
C GLY A 216 23.11 -12.76 9.54
N ALA A 217 22.87 -11.53 10.03
CA ALA A 217 22.66 -11.27 11.45
C ALA A 217 21.18 -11.16 11.85
N LYS A 218 20.23 -11.39 10.92
CA LYS A 218 18.78 -11.17 11.13
C LYS A 218 18.27 -11.81 12.42
N ALA A 219 18.49 -13.11 12.60
CA ALA A 219 18.00 -13.84 13.77
C ALA A 219 18.51 -13.26 15.11
N SER A 220 19.74 -12.71 15.14
CA SER A 220 20.28 -12.09 16.35
C SER A 220 19.66 -10.72 16.65
N ARG A 221 19.35 -9.94 15.61
CA ARG A 221 18.72 -8.62 15.72
C ARG A 221 17.25 -8.74 16.11
N ASP A 222 16.54 -9.71 15.54
CA ASP A 222 15.15 -10.00 15.90
C ASP A 222 15.04 -10.31 17.40
N ARG A 223 15.95 -11.14 17.94
CA ARG A 223 16.04 -11.40 19.38
C ARG A 223 16.37 -10.16 20.22
N ALA A 224 17.05 -9.18 19.64
CA ALA A 224 17.37 -7.90 20.29
C ALA A 224 16.21 -6.88 20.21
N GLY A 225 15.08 -7.24 19.58
CA GLY A 225 13.89 -6.38 19.51
C GLY A 225 13.88 -5.36 18.37
N SER A 226 14.82 -5.45 17.42
CA SER A 226 14.89 -4.50 16.29
C SER A 226 13.63 -4.53 15.42
N GLN A 227 13.02 -5.71 15.25
CA GLN A 227 11.80 -5.89 14.48
C GLN A 227 10.63 -5.08 15.06
N LEU A 228 10.41 -5.14 16.38
CA LEU A 228 9.33 -4.39 17.03
C LEU A 228 9.55 -2.87 16.92
N MET A 229 10.79 -2.42 17.11
CA MET A 229 11.13 -0.99 16.95
C MET A 229 10.89 -0.52 15.51
N ALA A 230 11.35 -1.29 14.52
CA ALA A 230 11.16 -1.00 13.11
C ALA A 230 9.66 -0.96 12.74
N ALA A 231 8.89 -1.95 13.20
CA ALA A 231 7.45 -2.02 12.98
C ALA A 231 6.72 -0.79 13.55
N ARG A 232 7.03 -0.40 14.79
CA ARG A 232 6.47 0.80 15.44
C ARG A 232 6.81 2.10 14.70
N ASN A 233 8.05 2.27 14.25
CA ASN A 233 8.44 3.47 13.52
C ASN A 233 7.73 3.54 12.14
N ALA A 234 7.60 2.41 11.45
CA ALA A 234 6.86 2.31 10.19
C ALA A 234 5.36 2.63 10.38
N ALA A 235 4.75 2.05 11.43
CA ALA A 235 3.36 2.29 11.79
C ALA A 235 3.11 3.77 12.15
N ALA A 236 3.96 4.37 12.98
CA ALA A 236 3.89 5.78 13.34
C ALA A 236 3.91 6.69 12.10
N PHE A 237 4.82 6.44 11.16
CA PHE A 237 4.87 7.20 9.91
C PHE A 237 3.61 7.00 9.05
N ALA A 238 3.15 5.75 8.90
CA ALA A 238 1.98 5.42 8.09
C ALA A 238 0.69 6.04 8.65
N VAL A 239 0.51 6.00 9.98
CA VAL A 239 -0.65 6.61 10.65
C VAL A 239 -0.58 8.14 10.56
N ALA A 240 0.59 8.73 10.75
CA ALA A 240 0.79 10.17 10.55
C ALA A 240 0.44 10.58 9.10
N LEU A 241 0.83 9.77 8.11
CA LEU A 241 0.44 9.96 6.72
C LEU A 241 -1.07 9.83 6.53
N ALA A 242 -1.70 8.81 7.13
CA ALA A 242 -3.15 8.60 7.07
C ALA A 242 -3.94 9.81 7.60
N VAL A 243 -3.57 10.34 8.76
CA VAL A 243 -4.17 11.56 9.35
C VAL A 243 -3.94 12.79 8.49
N SER A 244 -2.81 12.85 7.80
CA SER A 244 -2.50 13.96 6.90
C SER A 244 -3.41 13.96 5.66
N LEU A 245 -4.01 12.83 5.28
CA LEU A 245 -4.95 12.77 4.17
C LEU A 245 -6.32 13.33 4.59
N GLU A 246 -7.06 13.89 3.65
CA GLU A 246 -8.41 14.39 3.94
C GLU A 246 -9.30 13.23 4.37
N PRO A 247 -10.00 13.33 5.52
CA PRO A 247 -10.95 12.32 5.92
C PRO A 247 -12.08 12.28 4.89
N GLN A 248 -12.38 11.09 4.38
CA GLN A 248 -13.56 10.89 3.54
C GLN A 248 -14.79 10.78 4.45
N PRO A 249 -15.93 11.39 4.10
CA PRO A 249 -17.17 11.14 4.80
C PRO A 249 -17.48 9.63 4.79
N ASP A 250 -17.96 9.09 5.91
CA ASP A 250 -18.32 7.68 6.01
C ASP A 250 -19.34 7.33 4.91
N SER A 251 -18.97 6.38 4.05
CA SER A 251 -19.83 5.91 2.95
C SER A 251 -20.94 4.95 3.42
N THR A 252 -21.23 4.90 4.73
CA THR A 252 -22.37 4.16 5.27
C THR A 252 -23.71 4.82 4.91
N ALA A 253 -23.69 6.07 4.45
CA ALA A 253 -24.76 6.59 3.62
C ALA A 253 -24.55 6.06 2.19
N GLN A 254 -25.23 4.95 1.85
CA GLN A 254 -25.68 4.78 0.48
C GLN A 254 -26.48 6.04 0.14
N SER A 255 -25.84 7.03 -0.50
CA SER A 255 -26.61 8.03 -1.22
C SER A 255 -27.43 7.22 -2.22
N PRO A 256 -28.78 7.30 -2.22
CA PRO A 256 -29.50 6.84 -3.38
C PRO A 256 -28.83 7.57 -4.54
N TRP A 257 -28.33 6.81 -5.51
CA TRP A 257 -27.94 7.36 -6.79
C TRP A 257 -29.00 8.40 -7.13
N PRO A 258 -28.66 9.67 -7.45
CA PRO A 258 -29.66 10.51 -8.07
C PRO A 258 -30.14 9.68 -9.25
N THR A 259 -31.43 9.33 -9.25
CA THR A 259 -32.08 8.83 -10.43
C THR A 259 -31.85 9.91 -11.46
N SER A 260 -30.78 9.76 -12.23
CA SER A 260 -30.46 10.60 -13.36
C SER A 260 -31.55 10.27 -14.36
N SER A 261 -32.71 10.92 -14.24
CA SER A 261 -33.55 11.17 -15.39
C SER A 261 -32.70 12.05 -16.29
N LEU A 262 -31.95 11.40 -17.19
CA LEU A 262 -31.33 12.09 -18.31
C LEU A 262 -32.42 12.97 -18.92
N PRO A 263 -32.18 14.27 -19.10
CA PRO A 263 -33.17 15.10 -19.77
C PRO A 263 -33.46 14.49 -21.15
N PRO A 264 -34.72 14.47 -21.59
CA PRO A 264 -35.06 13.92 -22.89
C PRO A 264 -34.22 14.59 -23.98
N ILE A 265 -33.44 13.79 -24.70
CA ILE A 265 -32.67 14.26 -25.85
C ILE A 265 -33.65 14.45 -27.00
N TYR A 266 -33.92 15.70 -27.36
CA TYR A 266 -34.69 16.03 -28.56
C TYR A 266 -33.73 16.15 -29.74
N ASN A 267 -33.79 15.20 -30.67
CA ASN A 267 -33.11 15.33 -31.95
C ASN A 267 -34.04 16.03 -32.94
N THR A 268 -33.66 17.21 -33.42
CA THR A 268 -34.35 17.88 -34.54
C THR A 268 -33.66 17.48 -35.84
N ILE A 269 -34.33 16.69 -36.66
CA ILE A 269 -33.88 16.36 -38.02
C ILE A 269 -34.55 17.34 -38.98
N THR A 270 -33.75 18.15 -39.69
CA THR A 270 -34.26 19.01 -40.76
C THR A 270 -33.89 18.40 -42.09
N ALA A 271 -34.87 17.81 -42.79
CA ALA A 271 -34.73 17.39 -44.18
C ALA A 271 -35.03 18.58 -45.11
N ARG A 272 -34.27 18.71 -46.20
CA ARG A 272 -34.60 19.59 -47.33
C ARG A 272 -34.69 18.74 -48.60
N ASP A 273 -35.56 19.14 -49.52
CA ASP A 273 -35.94 18.46 -50.77
C ASP A 273 -36.73 17.13 -50.58
N HIS A 274 -36.87 16.33 -51.64
CA HIS A 274 -37.70 15.11 -51.73
C HIS A 274 -37.13 13.93 -50.91
N ALA A 275 -36.97 14.09 -49.60
CA ALA A 275 -36.61 13.01 -48.69
C ALA A 275 -37.82 12.60 -47.82
N THR A 276 -38.23 11.33 -47.91
CA THR A 276 -39.23 10.70 -47.05
C THR A 276 -38.55 9.97 -45.89
N VAL A 277 -39.00 10.20 -44.65
CA VAL A 277 -38.46 9.57 -43.43
C VAL A 277 -39.55 8.69 -42.82
N ASP A 278 -39.41 7.35 -42.92
CA ASP A 278 -40.52 6.43 -42.64
C ASP A 278 -40.62 5.87 -41.20
N LYS A 279 -39.67 6.21 -40.31
CA LYS A 279 -39.79 6.17 -38.82
C LYS A 279 -38.41 6.22 -38.16
N GLN A 280 -38.32 6.93 -37.05
CA GLN A 280 -37.17 6.87 -36.14
C GLN A 280 -37.62 6.17 -34.85
N ILE A 281 -37.00 5.04 -34.50
CA ILE A 281 -37.23 4.34 -33.22
C ILE A 281 -35.99 4.54 -32.36
N GLY A 282 -36.10 5.38 -31.33
CA GLY A 282 -35.11 5.47 -30.25
C GLY A 282 -35.46 4.51 -29.13
N VAL A 283 -34.54 3.64 -28.72
CA VAL A 283 -34.71 2.75 -27.57
C VAL A 283 -33.95 3.34 -26.38
N GLN A 284 -34.66 3.73 -25.32
CA GLN A 284 -34.05 3.92 -24.00
C GLN A 284 -33.97 2.57 -23.30
N ILE A 285 -32.77 2.03 -23.12
CA ILE A 285 -32.55 0.83 -22.31
C ILE A 285 -32.42 1.28 -20.85
N ASN A 286 -33.53 1.34 -20.13
CA ASN A 286 -33.52 1.36 -18.67
C ASN A 286 -33.34 -0.08 -18.18
N GLY A 287 -32.10 -0.48 -17.93
CA GLY A 287 -31.76 -1.76 -17.32
C GLY A 287 -32.19 -1.82 -15.85
N GLY A 288 -33.47 -2.14 -15.60
CA GLY A 288 -33.98 -2.57 -14.30
C GLY A 288 -33.64 -4.04 -14.04
N ARG A 289 -33.16 -4.33 -12.82
CA ARG A 289 -32.64 -5.62 -12.33
C ARG A 289 -33.57 -6.83 -12.49
N LYS A 290 -32.96 -8.02 -12.59
CA LYS A 290 -33.31 -9.16 -11.73
C LYS A 290 -32.12 -9.46 -10.83
#